data_AF-A0A1B1CK33-F1
#
_entry.id   AF-A0A1B1CK33-F1
#
_cell.length_a   1.000
_cell.length_b   1.000
_cell.length_c   1.000
_cell.angle_alpha   90.00
_cell.angle_beta   90.00
_cell.angle_gamma   90.00
#
_symmetry.space_group_name_H-M   'P 1'
#
loop_
_entity.id
_entity.type
_entity.pdbx_description
1 polymer ?
#
loop_
_entity_poly.entity_id
_entity_poly.type
_entity_poly.pdbx_seq_one_letter_code
_entity_poly.pdbx_strand_id
1 'polypeptide(L)' 'MDFYRDEEDGITDHAGMYLAYGHGKMDVTQNLLTTTRDAGGNDFGAFSVGGYWTRFGENGWYLDGVL' A
#
# COMPACT_ATOMS: atom_id res chain seq x y z
N MET A 1 -0.63 -7.44 -9.80
CA MET A 1 -0.25 -8.22 -11.00
C MET A 1 0.79 -9.22 -10.52
N ASP A 2 0.48 -10.50 -10.58
CA ASP A 2 1.40 -11.58 -10.18
C ASP A 2 2.31 -11.89 -11.39
N PHE A 3 3.63 -11.82 -11.23
CA PHE A 3 4.58 -11.93 -12.34
C PHE A 3 5.42 -13.20 -12.27
N TYR A 4 5.61 -13.77 -11.07
CA TYR A 4 6.44 -14.93 -10.85
C TYR A 4 5.77 -15.87 -9.86
N ARG A 5 5.55 -17.10 -10.30
CA ARG A 5 5.11 -18.20 -9.45
C ARG A 5 6.00 -19.39 -9.75
N ASP A 6 6.72 -19.85 -8.74
CA ASP A 6 7.61 -20.99 -8.84
C ASP A 6 7.33 -21.95 -7.69
N GLU A 7 7.30 -23.24 -7.99
CA GLU A 7 6.97 -24.29 -7.04
C GLU A 7 8.02 -25.39 -7.18
N GLU A 8 8.95 -25.44 -6.23
CA GLU A 8 10.05 -26.42 -6.22
C GLU A 8 10.15 -27.05 -4.82
N ASP A 9 10.15 -28.38 -4.75
CA ASP A 9 10.29 -29.16 -3.51
C ASP A 9 9.41 -28.66 -2.34
N GLY A 10 8.12 -28.44 -2.58
CA GLY A 10 7.17 -28.03 -1.52
C GLY A 10 7.35 -26.59 -1.02
N ILE A 11 8.22 -25.82 -1.66
CA ILE A 11 8.38 -24.38 -1.47
C ILE A 11 7.65 -23.68 -2.62
N THR A 12 6.73 -22.77 -2.29
CA THR A 12 6.04 -21.93 -3.27
C THR A 12 6.49 -20.49 -3.11
N ASP A 13 7.10 -19.93 -4.15
CA ASP A 13 7.49 -18.52 -4.20
C ASP A 13 6.52 -17.76 -5.12
N HIS A 14 5.83 -16.76 -4.57
CA HIS A 14 4.98 -15.82 -5.31
C HIS A 14 5.61 -14.43 -5.30
N ALA A 15 5.84 -13.84 -6.46
CA ALA A 15 6.23 -12.45 -6.56
C ALA A 15 5.36 -11.68 -7.55
N GLY A 16 4.94 -10.50 -7.14
CA GLY A 16 4.09 -9.63 -7.93
C GLY A 16 4.40 -8.16 -7.71
N MET A 17 3.79 -7.32 -8.53
CA MET A 17 3.82 -5.87 -8.35
C MET A 17 2.40 -5.34 -8.28
N TYR A 18 2.22 -4.25 -7.55
CA TYR A 18 0.97 -3.51 -7.47
C TYR A 18 1.20 -2.05 -7.82
N LEU A 19 0.15 -1.45 -8.38
CA LEU A 19 0.05 -0.03 -8.63
C LEU A 19 -1.17 0.45 -7.86
N ALA A 20 -1.01 1.47 -7.02
CA ALA A 20 -2.12 2.12 -6.37
C ALA A 20 -2.17 3.58 -6.79
N TYR A 21 -3.36 4.06 -7.09
CA TYR A 21 -3.63 5.46 -7.34
C TYR A 21 -4.73 5.91 -6.39
N GLY A 22 -4.43 6.94 -5.60
CA GLY A 22 -5.35 7.51 -4.63
C GLY A 22 -5.45 9.01 -4.82
N HIS A 23 -6.65 9.55 -4.57
CA HIS A 23 -6.85 10.98 -4.48
C HIS A 23 -7.32 11.31 -3.06
N GLY A 24 -6.67 12.28 -2.42
CA GLY A 24 -7.00 12.73 -1.09
C GLY A 24 -7.38 14.20 -1.12
N LYS A 25 -8.52 14.54 -0.54
CA LYS A 25 -8.88 15.91 -0.24
C LYS A 25 -8.81 16.11 1.27
N MET A 26 -7.97 17.03 1.71
CA MET A 26 -7.85 17.44 3.11
C MET A 26 -8.31 18.87 3.25
N ASP A 27 -9.40 19.07 3.98
CA ASP A 27 -9.88 20.40 4.36
C ASP A 27 -9.47 20.68 5.81
N VAL A 28 -8.72 21.75 6.05
CA VAL A 28 -8.30 22.15 7.40
C VAL A 28 -9.18 23.30 7.88
N THR A 29 -10.06 22.99 8.83
CA THR A 29 -10.89 23.99 9.51
C THR A 29 -10.28 24.34 10.86
N GLN A 30 -9.79 25.56 11.03
CA GLN A 30 -9.23 26.00 12.30
C GLN A 30 -10.34 26.62 13.15
N ASN A 31 -10.71 25.93 14.23
CA ASN A 31 -11.72 26.40 15.18
C ASN A 31 -11.05 27.10 16.37
N LEU A 32 -11.25 28.42 16.49
CA LEU A 32 -10.92 29.17 17.70
C LEU A 32 -12.19 29.38 18.54
N LEU A 33 -12.00 29.56 19.85
CA LEU A 33 -13.05 29.65 20.89
C LEU A 33 -14.17 30.69 20.60
N THR A 34 -13.94 31.63 19.68
CA THR A 34 -14.88 32.68 19.26
C THR A 34 -15.02 32.85 17.75
N THR A 35 -14.29 32.11 16.91
CA THR A 35 -14.34 32.24 15.44
C THR A 35 -13.84 30.98 14.75
N THR A 36 -14.56 30.53 13.72
CA THR A 36 -14.10 29.48 12.80
C THR A 36 -13.47 30.12 11.58
N ARG A 37 -12.23 29.75 11.25
CA ARG A 37 -11.53 30.24 10.05
C ARG A 37 -11.12 29.06 9.18
N ASP A 38 -11.50 29.12 7.90
CA ASP A 38 -11.03 28.19 6.89
C ASP A 38 -9.51 28.40 6.71
N ALA A 39 -8.73 27.38 7.06
CA ALA A 39 -7.27 27.43 6.99
C ALA A 39 -6.72 26.86 5.69
N GLY A 40 -7.61 26.51 4.75
CA GLY A 40 -7.29 26.03 3.41
C GLY A 40 -7.54 24.54 3.23
N GLY A 41 -7.83 24.20 1.98
CA GLY A 41 -7.92 22.82 1.50
C GLY A 41 -6.68 22.44 0.69
N ASN A 42 -6.27 21.18 0.77
CA ASN A 42 -5.26 20.57 -0.08
C ASN A 42 -5.85 19.36 -0.79
N ASP A 43 -5.80 19.39 -2.12
CA ASP A 43 -6.09 18.23 -2.97
C ASP A 43 -4.74 17.62 -3.39
N PHE A 44 -4.50 16.36 -3.03
CA PHE A 44 -3.30 15.65 -3.45
C PHE A 44 -3.65 14.35 -4.18
N GLY A 45 -2.99 14.14 -5.32
CA GLY A 45 -2.96 12.86 -6.02
C GLY A 45 -1.74 12.07 -5.58
N ALA A 46 -1.94 10.84 -5.14
CA ALA A 46 -0.88 9.91 -4.78
C ALA A 46 -0.88 8.75 -5.78
N PHE A 47 0.28 8.49 -6.37
CA PHE A 47 0.53 7.29 -7.15
C PHE A 47 1.64 6.50 -6.45
N SER A 48 1.37 5.23 -6.12
CA SER A 48 2.35 4.32 -5.58
C SER A 48 2.52 3.11 -6.49
N VAL A 49 3.77 2.69 -6.62
CA VAL A 49 4.16 1.42 -7.23
C VAL A 49 4.88 0.64 -6.16
N GLY A 50 4.50 -0.63 -6.03
CA GLY A 50 5.06 -1.51 -5.03
C GLY A 50 5.22 -2.93 -5.54
N GLY A 51 6.02 -3.69 -4.82
CA GLY A 51 6.27 -5.10 -5.06
C GLY A 51 5.84 -5.91 -3.85
N TYR A 52 5.44 -7.16 -4.08
CA TYR A 52 5.34 -8.14 -3.01
C TYR A 52 6.09 -9.41 -3.39
N TRP A 53 6.68 -10.05 -2.40
CA TRP A 53 7.25 -11.39 -2.50
C TRP A 53 6.82 -12.19 -1.28
N THR A 54 6.14 -13.29 -1.53
CA THR A 54 5.66 -14.22 -0.51
C THR A 54 6.29 -15.58 -0.77
N ARG A 55 6.95 -16.16 0.24
CA ARG A 55 7.50 -17.51 0.19
C ARG A 55 6.78 -18.41 1.19
N PHE A 56 6.26 -19.52 0.71
CA PHE A 56 5.69 -20.60 1.53
C PHE A 56 6.71 -21.72 1.65
N GLY A 57 7.06 -22.11 2.87
CA GLY A 57 7.98 -23.23 3.11
C GLY A 57 7.27 -24.52 3.48
N GLU A 58 7.98 -25.64 3.33
CA GLU A 58 7.47 -27.02 3.48
C GLU A 58 6.83 -27.32 4.84
N ASN A 59 7.22 -26.61 5.91
CA ASN A 59 6.68 -26.78 7.26
C ASN A 59 5.47 -25.87 7.57
N GLY A 60 4.86 -25.25 6.54
CA GLY A 60 3.68 -24.39 6.68
C GLY A 60 3.97 -22.97 7.18
N TRP A 61 5.24 -22.57 7.24
CA TRP A 61 5.61 -21.17 7.49
C TRP A 61 5.49 -20.37 6.19
N TYR A 62 5.21 -19.08 6.33
CA TYR A 62 5.25 -18.14 5.22
C TYR A 62 6.05 -16.89 5.60
N LEU A 63 6.76 -16.33 4.64
CA LEU A 63 7.45 -15.05 4.74
C LEU A 63 6.85 -14.12 3.69
N ASP A 64 6.37 -12.95 4.11
CA ASP A 64 5.82 -11.94 3.22
C ASP A 64 6.63 -10.65 3.30
N GLY A 65 7.06 -10.16 2.15
CA GLY A 65 7.76 -8.89 1.99
C GLY A 65 7.01 -7.99 1.02
N VAL A 66 6.61 -6.81 1.47
CA VAL A 66 5.95 -5.77 0.67
C VAL A 66 6.83 -4.51 0.67
N LEU A 67 6.94 -3.86 -0.50
CA LEU A 67 7.63 -2.58 -0.72
C LEU A 67 6.72 -1.61 -1.45
#